data_AF-A0A1I7S8D5-F1
#
_entry.id   AF-A0A1I7S8D5-F1
#
_cell.length_a   1.000
_cell.length_b   1.000
_cell.length_c   1.000
_cell.angle_alpha   90.00
_cell.angle_beta   90.00
_cell.angle_gamma   90.00
#
_symmetry.space_group_name_H-M   'P 1'
#
loop_
_entity.id
_entity.type
_entity.pdbx_description
1 polymer ?
#
loop_
_entity_poly.entity_id
_entity_poly.type
_entity_poly.pdbx_seq_one_letter_code
_entity_poly.pdbx_strand_id
1 'polypeptide(L)'
;MKLSSLIFLGIFGVVNGINPNTEYVKYKGELIEAAMNRSYDPCEDFPRYAGDGLVTVIKSAFQKHKIQTAERILKERSDSDPAPIKTIKDFYAQCESNTTLLNIDRNPGPGDTTDERNDNYRILYNFYSKAAFSDEDAFNDIYVKVISWTFKYGLPDFWMHFGHLVEYGPPPTMKGMNGTCYEAVADPAKRAKLCDTMAQRIFGIPGFIPSFLNIYYPSSTEGDARRQLLAYFIDSMRERKIDPYGSCAEMVRDLFPMHYKFMLLDYEFPPPKGQEEIDQTVLEYMTAIVEDYEATYRWLNVSDAEKKRQIDYVRNRLKFEKFSHPIFEKDTFTKYFGNLDMSMPYRRRHQNNYLPLLKYNIEKRLNMFWTPPLD
;
A
#
# COMPACT_ATOMS: atom_id res chain seq x y z
N MET A 1 -14.99 -19.89 22.99
CA MET A 1 -15.09 -18.42 22.84
C MET A 1 -14.21 -18.02 21.67
N LYS A 2 -14.77 -17.46 20.59
CA LYS A 2 -14.02 -17.16 19.36
C LYS A 2 -13.19 -15.88 19.57
N LEU A 3 -11.97 -15.87 19.03
CA LEU A 3 -10.97 -14.80 19.08
C LEU A 3 -11.53 -13.39 18.76
N SER A 4 -12.63 -13.33 18.01
CA SER A 4 -13.36 -12.12 17.65
C SER A 4 -14.00 -11.37 18.82
N SER A 5 -14.34 -12.03 19.93
CA SER A 5 -14.92 -11.36 21.11
C SER A 5 -13.88 -10.57 21.94
N LEU A 6 -12.59 -10.86 21.78
CA LEU A 6 -11.50 -10.22 22.52
C LEU A 6 -10.99 -8.94 21.84
N ILE A 7 -11.03 -8.89 20.52
CA ILE A 7 -10.76 -7.67 19.74
C ILE A 7 -11.79 -6.57 20.09
N PHE A 8 -13.02 -6.97 20.43
CA PHE A 8 -14.07 -6.05 20.84
C PHE A 8 -13.73 -5.26 22.10
N LEU A 9 -13.12 -5.87 23.13
CA LEU A 9 -12.84 -5.17 24.40
C LEU A 9 -11.58 -4.28 24.33
N GLY A 10 -10.55 -4.69 23.57
CA GLY A 10 -9.31 -3.90 23.41
C GLY A 10 -9.52 -2.60 22.63
N ILE A 11 -10.38 -2.59 21.61
CA ILE A 11 -10.66 -1.36 20.83
C ILE A 11 -11.42 -0.32 21.67
N PHE A 12 -12.24 -0.73 22.65
CA PHE A 12 -12.99 0.20 23.50
C PHE A 12 -12.22 0.64 24.76
N GLY A 13 -11.21 -0.11 25.22
CA GLY A 13 -10.43 0.20 26.42
C GLY A 13 -9.39 1.32 26.24
N VAL A 14 -8.79 1.43 25.06
CA VAL A 14 -7.65 2.34 24.79
C VAL A 14 -8.05 3.82 24.59
N VAL A 15 -9.35 4.14 24.60
CA VAL A 15 -9.87 5.47 24.21
C VAL A 15 -10.24 6.38 25.41
N ASN A 16 -10.02 5.94 26.65
CA ASN A 16 -10.39 6.72 27.84
C ASN A 16 -9.49 7.94 28.15
N GLY A 17 -8.54 8.28 27.28
CA GLY A 17 -7.62 9.42 27.44
C GLY A 17 -7.93 10.68 26.62
N ILE A 18 -8.95 10.68 25.76
CA ILE A 18 -9.19 11.79 24.82
C ILE A 18 -10.35 12.67 25.31
N ASN A 19 -10.07 13.97 25.40
CA ASN A 19 -10.96 15.06 25.79
C ASN A 19 -12.42 14.85 25.30
N PRO A 20 -13.44 14.87 26.19
CA PRO A 20 -14.83 14.56 25.85
C PRO A 20 -15.47 15.71 25.09
N ASN A 21 -15.10 15.87 23.82
CA ASN A 21 -15.82 16.74 22.91
C ASN A 21 -17.16 16.05 22.58
N THR A 22 -18.28 16.75 22.77
CA THR A 22 -19.64 16.20 22.62
C THR A 22 -19.90 15.61 21.23
N GLU A 23 -19.23 16.12 20.21
CA GLU A 23 -19.26 15.58 18.85
C GLU A 23 -18.60 14.20 18.74
N TYR A 24 -17.52 13.95 19.47
CA TYR A 24 -16.82 12.66 19.46
C TYR A 24 -17.67 11.56 20.09
N VAL A 25 -18.33 11.85 21.20
CA VAL A 25 -19.24 10.90 21.87
C VAL A 25 -20.44 10.59 20.98
N LYS A 26 -20.99 11.59 20.29
CA LYS A 26 -22.08 11.41 19.32
C LYS A 26 -21.64 10.52 18.16
N TYR A 27 -20.49 10.80 17.55
CA TYR A 27 -19.94 10.00 16.47
C TYR A 27 -19.68 8.54 16.90
N LYS A 28 -19.16 8.34 18.11
CA LYS A 28 -18.97 7.00 18.70
C LYS A 28 -20.32 6.27 18.87
N GLY A 29 -21.35 6.96 19.35
CA GLY A 29 -22.70 6.41 19.46
C GLY A 29 -23.28 5.97 18.11
N GLU A 30 -23.19 6.84 17.10
CA GLU A 30 -23.66 6.55 15.74
C GLU A 30 -22.93 5.35 15.13
N LEU A 31 -21.61 5.22 15.33
CA LEU A 31 -20.84 4.07 14.88
C LEU A 31 -21.27 2.76 15.56
N ILE A 32 -21.50 2.79 16.88
CA ILE A 32 -21.94 1.61 17.64
C ILE A 32 -23.34 1.17 17.19
N GLU A 33 -24.28 2.11 17.07
CA GLU A 33 -25.65 1.80 16.64
C GLU A 33 -25.69 1.24 15.22
N ALA A 34 -24.91 1.81 14.31
CA ALA A 34 -24.83 1.34 12.94
C ALA A 34 -24.13 -0.03 12.83
N ALA A 35 -23.17 -0.32 13.72
CA ALA A 35 -22.52 -1.62 13.78
C ALA A 35 -23.43 -2.76 14.28
N MET A 36 -24.49 -2.43 15.00
CA MET A 36 -25.39 -3.42 15.59
C MET A 36 -26.28 -4.10 14.53
N ASN A 37 -26.19 -5.42 14.44
CA ASN A 37 -27.10 -6.21 13.64
C ASN A 37 -28.28 -6.70 14.49
N ARG A 38 -29.39 -5.95 14.43
CA ARG A 38 -30.62 -6.21 15.18
C ARG A 38 -31.37 -7.47 14.75
N SER A 39 -30.90 -8.20 13.73
CA SER A 39 -31.48 -9.51 13.37
C SER A 39 -31.02 -10.65 14.29
N TYR A 40 -30.00 -10.44 15.13
CA TYR A 40 -29.55 -11.41 16.13
C TYR A 40 -30.05 -11.02 17.52
N ASP A 41 -30.45 -12.00 18.33
CA ASP A 41 -30.75 -11.76 19.75
C ASP A 41 -29.44 -11.51 20.52
N PRO A 42 -29.27 -10.37 21.20
CA PRO A 42 -28.06 -10.09 21.99
C PRO A 42 -27.82 -11.10 23.13
N CYS A 43 -28.85 -11.77 23.64
CA CYS A 43 -28.73 -12.78 24.68
C CYS A 43 -28.25 -14.13 24.13
N GLU A 44 -28.47 -14.41 22.85
CA GLU A 44 -28.09 -15.66 22.20
C GLU A 44 -26.75 -15.57 21.45
N ASP A 45 -26.47 -14.45 20.76
CA ASP A 45 -25.24 -14.22 19.98
C ASP A 45 -24.81 -12.74 20.01
N PHE A 46 -24.43 -12.27 21.21
CA PHE A 46 -23.97 -10.89 21.42
C PHE A 46 -22.86 -10.44 20.45
N PRO A 47 -21.83 -11.25 20.11
CA PRO A 47 -20.79 -10.82 19.17
C PRO A 47 -21.32 -10.49 17.78
N ARG A 48 -22.28 -11.26 17.25
CA ARG A 48 -22.90 -10.93 15.95
C ARG A 48 -23.86 -9.75 16.08
N TYR A 49 -24.66 -9.70 17.14
CA TYR A 49 -25.51 -8.56 17.40
C TYR A 49 -24.70 -7.25 17.46
N ALA A 50 -23.57 -7.22 18.15
CA ALA A 50 -22.78 -6.01 18.35
C ALA A 50 -21.84 -5.66 17.19
N GLY A 51 -21.46 -6.64 16.35
CA GLY A 51 -20.30 -6.52 15.46
C GLY A 51 -20.48 -6.92 14.00
N ASP A 52 -21.58 -7.54 13.62
CA ASP A 52 -21.74 -8.06 12.25
C ASP A 52 -21.90 -6.93 11.21
N GLY A 53 -22.49 -5.79 11.60
CA GLY A 53 -22.54 -4.57 10.78
C GLY A 53 -21.27 -3.72 10.85
N LEU A 54 -20.41 -3.97 11.84
CA LEU A 54 -19.26 -3.13 12.18
C LEU A 54 -18.31 -3.00 10.98
N VAL A 55 -17.98 -4.09 10.30
CA VAL A 55 -17.03 -4.06 9.17
C VAL A 55 -17.53 -3.17 8.04
N THR A 56 -18.81 -3.27 7.68
CA THR A 56 -19.39 -2.49 6.59
C THR A 56 -19.54 -1.02 6.96
N VAL A 57 -19.98 -0.75 8.20
CA VAL A 57 -20.19 0.61 8.70
C VAL A 57 -18.88 1.32 8.92
N ILE A 58 -17.91 0.68 9.57
CA ILE A 58 -16.55 1.20 9.69
C ILE A 58 -16.01 1.49 8.29
N LYS A 59 -16.03 0.53 7.36
CA LYS A 59 -15.53 0.79 6.00
C LYS A 59 -16.18 2.00 5.35
N SER A 60 -17.51 2.11 5.41
CA SER A 60 -18.25 3.22 4.78
C SER A 60 -18.00 4.56 5.49
N ALA A 61 -18.05 4.60 6.82
CA ALA A 61 -17.84 5.80 7.62
C ALA A 61 -16.39 6.29 7.53
N PHE A 62 -15.42 5.38 7.60
CA PHE A 62 -14.01 5.71 7.38
C PHE A 62 -13.82 6.23 5.96
N GLN A 63 -14.31 5.54 4.92
CA GLN A 63 -14.16 6.04 3.55
C GLN A 63 -14.75 7.44 3.36
N LYS A 64 -15.96 7.69 3.90
CA LYS A 64 -16.56 9.03 3.89
C LYS A 64 -15.67 10.05 4.60
N HIS A 65 -15.18 9.73 5.79
CA HIS A 65 -14.28 10.61 6.55
C HIS A 65 -12.99 10.91 5.77
N LYS A 66 -12.35 9.89 5.18
CA LYS A 66 -11.15 10.05 4.35
C LYS A 66 -11.38 11.03 3.19
N ILE A 67 -12.49 10.86 2.47
CA ILE A 67 -12.83 11.74 1.34
C ILE A 67 -13.10 13.17 1.81
N GLN A 68 -13.85 13.36 2.90
CA GLN A 68 -14.13 14.68 3.46
C GLN A 68 -12.87 15.40 3.97
N THR A 69 -11.96 14.67 4.61
CA THR A 69 -10.66 15.19 5.03
C THR A 69 -9.81 15.57 3.82
N ALA A 70 -9.77 14.73 2.80
CA ALA A 70 -9.06 15.05 1.57
C ALA A 70 -9.61 16.28 0.85
N GLU A 71 -10.93 16.42 0.76
CA GLU A 71 -11.56 17.62 0.20
C GLU A 71 -11.17 18.89 0.97
N ARG A 72 -11.15 18.85 2.30
CA ARG A 72 -10.71 20.01 3.12
C ARG A 72 -9.26 20.38 2.80
N ILE A 73 -8.35 19.41 2.86
CA ILE A 73 -6.92 19.60 2.62
C ILE A 73 -6.65 20.14 1.21
N LEU A 74 -7.36 19.62 0.20
CA LEU A 74 -7.17 20.02 -1.20
C LEU A 74 -7.76 21.39 -1.52
N LYS A 75 -8.80 21.83 -0.78
CA LYS A 75 -9.41 23.16 -0.91
C LYS A 75 -8.59 24.24 -0.19
N GLU A 76 -7.95 23.89 0.92
CA GLU A 76 -7.13 24.83 1.69
C GLU A 76 -5.82 25.12 0.94
N ARG A 77 -5.66 26.36 0.46
CA ARG A 77 -4.45 26.80 -0.25
C ARG A 77 -3.56 27.61 0.68
N SER A 78 -2.26 27.37 0.63
CA SER A 78 -1.28 28.17 1.36
C SER A 78 -0.20 28.71 0.42
N ASP A 79 0.19 29.97 0.63
CA ASP A 79 1.34 30.56 -0.07
C ASP A 79 2.64 29.80 0.21
N SER A 80 2.72 29.17 1.39
CA SER A 80 3.86 28.34 1.79
C SER A 80 3.87 26.95 1.16
N ASP A 81 2.83 26.55 0.41
CA ASP A 81 2.79 25.23 -0.24
C ASP A 81 3.98 25.06 -1.20
N PRO A 82 4.70 23.93 -1.16
CA PRO A 82 5.67 23.58 -2.20
C PRO A 82 5.05 23.55 -3.60
N ALA A 83 5.85 23.82 -4.63
CA ALA A 83 5.41 23.79 -6.02
C ALA A 83 4.60 22.53 -6.42
N PRO A 84 5.06 21.28 -6.13
CA PRO A 84 4.29 20.08 -6.50
C PRO A 84 2.93 19.99 -5.79
N ILE A 85 2.81 20.54 -4.57
CA ILE A 85 1.55 20.59 -3.83
C ILE A 85 0.59 21.60 -4.47
N LYS A 86 1.09 22.77 -4.87
CA LYS A 86 0.30 23.77 -5.61
C LYS A 86 -0.25 23.16 -6.91
N THR A 87 0.59 22.46 -7.68
CA THR A 87 0.17 21.77 -8.91
C THR A 87 -0.96 20.75 -8.67
N ILE A 88 -0.90 19.98 -7.58
CA ILE A 88 -1.94 19.00 -7.26
C ILE A 88 -3.24 19.67 -6.82
N LYS A 89 -3.17 20.75 -6.01
CA LYS A 89 -4.35 21.53 -5.62
C LYS A 89 -4.98 22.24 -6.83
N ASP A 90 -4.19 22.65 -7.82
CA ASP A 90 -4.67 23.16 -9.10
C ASP A 90 -5.37 22.08 -9.93
N PHE A 91 -4.79 20.88 -10.02
CA PHE A 91 -5.41 19.74 -10.68
C PHE A 91 -6.74 19.33 -10.02
N TYR A 92 -6.81 19.35 -8.68
CA TYR A 92 -8.05 19.14 -7.94
C TYR A 92 -9.11 20.19 -8.30
N ALA A 93 -8.76 21.49 -8.26
CA ALA A 93 -9.68 22.57 -8.62
C ALA A 93 -10.15 22.47 -10.08
N GLN A 94 -9.26 22.05 -11.00
CA GLN A 94 -9.62 21.79 -12.38
C GLN A 94 -10.64 20.66 -12.49
N CYS A 95 -10.46 19.56 -11.76
CA CYS A 95 -11.43 18.46 -11.70
C CYS A 95 -12.80 18.90 -11.17
N GLU A 96 -12.82 19.70 -10.10
CA GLU A 96 -14.08 20.22 -9.54
C GLU A 96 -14.83 21.09 -10.57
N SER A 97 -14.09 21.88 -11.37
CA SER A 97 -14.66 22.68 -12.45
C SER A 97 -15.04 21.88 -13.72
N ASN A 98 -14.42 20.72 -13.91
CA ASN A 98 -14.59 19.86 -15.08
C ASN A 98 -14.57 18.38 -14.69
N THR A 99 -15.74 17.86 -14.33
CA THR A 99 -15.93 16.48 -13.88
C THR A 99 -15.64 15.42 -14.94
N THR A 100 -15.45 15.81 -16.21
CA THR A 100 -14.99 14.86 -17.24
C THR A 100 -13.63 14.25 -16.89
N LEU A 101 -12.80 14.94 -16.10
CA LEU A 101 -11.52 14.43 -15.61
C LEU A 101 -11.65 13.19 -14.71
N LEU A 102 -12.81 12.95 -14.09
CA LEU A 102 -13.09 11.71 -13.36
C LEU A 102 -13.06 10.45 -14.26
N ASN A 103 -13.14 10.64 -15.59
CA ASN A 103 -13.07 9.60 -16.61
C ASN A 103 -11.68 9.47 -17.24
N ILE A 104 -10.61 9.87 -16.53
CA ILE A 104 -9.24 9.71 -17.03
C ILE A 104 -8.99 8.27 -17.50
N ASP A 105 -8.22 8.12 -18.58
CA ASP A 105 -7.85 6.81 -19.10
C ASP A 105 -7.02 6.04 -18.07
N ARG A 106 -7.65 5.06 -17.44
CA ARG A 106 -7.02 4.12 -16.50
C ARG A 106 -6.77 2.77 -17.13
N ASN A 107 -6.80 2.69 -18.46
CA ASN A 107 -6.46 1.49 -19.17
C ASN A 107 -5.01 1.11 -18.85
N PRO A 108 -4.79 -0.08 -18.26
CA PRO A 108 -3.48 -0.49 -17.71
C PRO A 108 -2.43 -0.84 -18.77
N GLY A 109 -2.70 -0.65 -20.06
CA GLY A 109 -1.78 -1.09 -21.11
C GLY A 109 -0.36 -0.49 -20.98
N PRO A 110 0.69 -1.29 -21.22
CA PRO A 110 2.08 -0.86 -21.06
C PRO A 110 2.54 0.00 -22.23
N GLY A 111 2.23 1.30 -22.23
CA GLY A 111 2.62 2.21 -23.31
C GLY A 111 1.97 3.57 -23.14
N ASP A 112 2.64 4.64 -23.58
CA ASP A 112 2.03 5.96 -23.60
C ASP A 112 1.08 6.09 -24.81
N THR A 113 1.41 5.41 -25.92
CA THR A 113 0.59 5.37 -27.14
C THR A 113 -0.05 4.01 -27.38
N THR A 114 -1.07 3.95 -28.25
CA THR A 114 -1.67 2.67 -28.70
C THR A 114 -0.64 1.76 -29.35
N ASP A 115 0.27 2.31 -30.16
CA ASP A 115 1.30 1.52 -30.84
C ASP A 115 2.31 0.92 -29.85
N GLU A 116 2.77 1.71 -28.87
CA GLU A 116 3.64 1.20 -27.80
C GLU A 116 2.97 0.08 -27.00
N ARG A 117 1.68 0.25 -26.65
CA ARG A 117 0.92 -0.77 -25.93
C ARG A 117 0.82 -2.06 -26.75
N ASN A 118 0.49 -1.95 -28.04
CA ASN A 118 0.38 -3.07 -28.95
C ASN A 118 1.73 -3.79 -29.12
N ASP A 119 2.82 -3.04 -29.24
CA ASP A 119 4.17 -3.59 -29.38
C ASP A 119 4.62 -4.32 -28.11
N ASN A 120 4.39 -3.72 -26.93
CA ASN A 120 4.75 -4.33 -25.66
C ASN A 120 3.89 -5.58 -25.37
N TYR A 121 2.60 -5.53 -25.67
CA TYR A 121 1.72 -6.71 -25.60
C TYR A 121 2.19 -7.81 -26.56
N ARG A 122 2.56 -7.46 -27.80
CA ARG A 122 3.09 -8.42 -28.79
C ARG A 122 4.36 -9.09 -28.32
N ILE A 123 5.28 -8.36 -27.68
CA ILE A 123 6.51 -8.92 -27.11
C ILE A 123 6.19 -9.98 -26.05
N LEU A 124 5.31 -9.65 -25.10
CA LEU A 124 4.90 -10.56 -24.04
C LEU A 124 4.17 -11.80 -24.60
N TYR A 125 3.22 -11.57 -25.51
CA TYR A 125 2.44 -12.64 -26.13
C TYR A 125 3.31 -13.57 -26.99
N ASN A 126 4.28 -13.02 -27.73
CA ASN A 126 5.22 -13.82 -28.53
C ASN A 126 6.10 -14.70 -27.65
N PHE A 127 6.55 -14.20 -26.50
CA PHE A 127 7.30 -15.01 -25.55
C PHE A 127 6.41 -16.12 -24.96
N TYR A 128 5.21 -15.77 -24.51
CA TYR A 128 4.24 -16.70 -23.92
C TYR A 128 3.86 -17.84 -24.88
N SER A 129 3.59 -17.52 -26.15
CA SER A 129 3.17 -18.49 -27.18
C SER A 129 4.26 -19.44 -27.62
N LYS A 130 5.54 -19.04 -27.58
CA LYS A 130 6.69 -19.91 -27.90
C LYS A 130 7.01 -20.95 -26.84
N ALA A 131 6.35 -20.88 -25.68
CA ALA A 131 6.56 -21.78 -24.54
C ALA A 131 8.01 -21.88 -24.06
N ALA A 132 8.82 -20.84 -24.26
CA ALA A 132 10.24 -20.77 -23.88
C ALA A 132 10.44 -20.53 -22.36
N PHE A 133 9.59 -21.13 -21.52
CA PHE A 133 9.60 -20.91 -20.07
C PHE A 133 10.76 -21.59 -19.34
N SER A 134 11.38 -22.59 -19.98
CA SER A 134 12.59 -23.28 -19.49
C SER A 134 13.88 -22.52 -19.79
N ASP A 135 13.86 -21.57 -20.74
CA ASP A 135 14.99 -20.67 -20.99
C ASP A 135 15.03 -19.60 -19.89
N GLU A 136 15.96 -19.78 -18.95
CA GLU A 136 16.10 -18.91 -17.80
C GLU A 136 16.47 -17.48 -18.18
N ASP A 137 17.40 -17.29 -19.12
CA ASP A 137 17.87 -15.96 -19.52
C ASP A 137 16.78 -15.21 -20.30
N ALA A 138 16.12 -15.89 -21.24
CA ALA A 138 15.03 -15.27 -22.00
C ALA A 138 13.81 -14.96 -21.11
N PHE A 139 13.48 -15.85 -20.15
CA PHE A 139 12.43 -15.58 -19.17
C PHE A 139 12.79 -14.40 -18.27
N ASN A 140 14.03 -14.32 -17.79
CA ASN A 140 14.53 -13.22 -16.96
C ASN A 140 14.33 -11.87 -17.63
N ASP A 141 14.74 -11.76 -18.89
CA ASP A 141 14.65 -10.51 -19.62
C ASP A 141 13.20 -10.07 -19.83
N ILE A 142 12.31 -11.01 -20.15
CA ILE A 142 10.87 -10.70 -20.27
C ILE A 142 10.24 -10.36 -18.93
N TYR A 143 10.55 -11.12 -17.87
CA TYR A 143 10.03 -10.85 -16.53
C TYR A 143 10.44 -9.45 -16.05
N VAL A 144 11.73 -9.11 -16.10
CA VAL A 144 12.22 -7.79 -15.70
C VAL A 144 11.57 -6.68 -16.52
N LYS A 145 11.42 -6.89 -17.83
CA LYS A 145 10.80 -5.92 -18.73
C LYS A 145 9.33 -5.69 -18.37
N VAL A 146 8.58 -6.76 -18.12
CA VAL A 146 7.17 -6.71 -17.75
C VAL A 146 6.96 -6.02 -16.40
N ILE A 147 7.76 -6.36 -15.38
CA ILE A 147 7.70 -5.68 -14.07
C ILE A 147 8.10 -4.20 -14.20
N SER A 148 9.09 -3.88 -15.03
CA SER A 148 9.45 -2.48 -15.32
C SER A 148 8.29 -1.73 -15.97
N TRP A 149 7.55 -2.35 -16.89
CA TRP A 149 6.34 -1.76 -17.47
C TRP A 149 5.24 -1.57 -16.43
N THR A 150 5.00 -2.55 -15.55
CA THR A 150 4.00 -2.41 -14.49
C THR A 150 4.32 -1.28 -13.53
N PHE A 151 5.60 -1.08 -13.22
CA PHE A 151 6.04 0.09 -12.51
C PHE A 151 5.83 1.37 -13.33
N LYS A 152 6.46 1.47 -14.50
CA LYS A 152 6.52 2.68 -15.33
C LYS A 152 5.13 3.24 -15.68
N TYR A 153 4.18 2.36 -15.97
CA TYR A 153 2.83 2.73 -16.41
C TYR A 153 1.77 2.62 -15.31
N GLY A 154 2.17 2.51 -14.03
CA GLY A 154 1.24 2.64 -12.93
C GLY A 154 0.28 1.46 -12.77
N LEU A 155 0.60 0.26 -13.26
CA LEU A 155 -0.33 -0.88 -13.20
C LEU A 155 -0.61 -1.31 -11.74
N PRO A 156 -1.87 -1.54 -11.32
CA PRO A 156 -2.22 -1.91 -9.94
C PRO A 156 -1.45 -3.14 -9.40
N ASP A 157 -1.17 -4.09 -10.29
CA ASP A 157 -0.59 -5.38 -9.95
C ASP A 157 0.92 -5.34 -9.67
N PHE A 158 1.57 -4.17 -9.83
CA PHE A 158 3.00 -4.03 -9.58
C PHE A 158 3.41 -4.46 -8.16
N TRP A 159 2.65 -4.06 -7.14
CA TRP A 159 3.01 -4.25 -5.72
C TRP A 159 3.00 -5.72 -5.28
N MET A 160 2.27 -6.56 -6.00
CA MET A 160 2.13 -7.99 -5.71
C MET A 160 3.43 -8.79 -5.85
N HIS A 161 4.47 -8.20 -6.44
CA HIS A 161 5.75 -8.86 -6.69
C HIS A 161 6.85 -8.48 -5.68
N PHE A 162 6.53 -7.67 -4.67
CA PHE A 162 7.51 -7.12 -3.73
C PHE A 162 7.11 -7.34 -2.27
N GLY A 163 7.78 -8.28 -1.60
CA GLY A 163 7.43 -8.73 -0.24
C GLY A 163 7.81 -7.80 0.91
N HIS A 164 8.46 -6.67 0.62
CA HIS A 164 8.76 -5.63 1.62
C HIS A 164 7.98 -4.33 1.39
N LEU A 165 7.19 -4.24 0.32
CA LEU A 165 6.39 -3.04 0.03
C LEU A 165 4.94 -3.20 0.48
N VAL A 166 4.52 -4.40 0.84
CA VAL A 166 3.27 -4.67 1.53
C VAL A 166 3.44 -6.01 2.25
N GLU A 167 2.97 -6.17 3.48
CA GLU A 167 2.96 -7.44 4.24
C GLU A 167 2.09 -8.55 3.61
N TYR A 168 1.85 -8.49 2.31
CA TYR A 168 1.26 -9.57 1.56
C TYR A 168 2.38 -10.55 1.19
N GLY A 169 2.19 -11.82 1.57
CA GLY A 169 2.92 -12.92 0.94
C GLY A 169 2.72 -12.91 -0.59
N PRO A 170 3.34 -13.84 -1.32
CA PRO A 170 3.12 -13.95 -2.76
C PRO A 170 1.61 -14.01 -3.05
N PRO A 171 1.15 -13.53 -4.22
CA PRO A 171 -0.25 -13.52 -4.58
C PRO A 171 -0.92 -14.87 -4.29
N PRO A 172 -2.10 -14.92 -3.63
CA PRO A 172 -2.77 -16.18 -3.28
C PRO A 172 -3.01 -17.10 -4.48
N THR A 173 -3.02 -16.53 -5.68
CA THR A 173 -3.27 -17.20 -6.96
C THR A 173 -2.03 -17.79 -7.62
N MET A 174 -0.81 -17.50 -7.16
CA MET A 174 0.43 -17.93 -7.83
C MET A 174 1.07 -19.13 -7.10
N LYS A 175 0.60 -20.34 -7.43
CA LYS A 175 1.23 -21.58 -6.96
C LYS A 175 2.67 -21.65 -7.49
N GLY A 176 3.64 -21.88 -6.59
CA GLY A 176 5.08 -22.00 -6.93
C GLY A 176 5.90 -20.72 -6.73
N MET A 177 5.30 -19.58 -6.36
CA MET A 177 6.08 -18.41 -5.94
C MET A 177 6.49 -18.50 -4.47
N ASN A 178 7.17 -19.57 -4.07
CA ASN A 178 7.45 -19.82 -2.66
C ASN A 178 8.72 -19.11 -2.15
N GLY A 179 9.38 -18.28 -2.98
CA GLY A 179 10.61 -17.61 -2.58
C GLY A 179 10.93 -16.32 -3.31
N THR A 180 11.87 -15.58 -2.73
CA THR A 180 12.55 -14.43 -3.32
C THR A 180 13.46 -14.86 -4.47
N CYS A 181 13.91 -13.91 -5.30
CA CYS A 181 14.91 -14.17 -6.34
C CYS A 181 16.14 -14.93 -5.81
N TYR A 182 16.62 -14.58 -4.61
CA TYR A 182 17.78 -15.26 -4.00
C TYR A 182 17.52 -16.71 -3.63
N GLU A 183 16.27 -17.06 -3.32
CA GLU A 183 15.87 -18.43 -2.98
C GLU A 183 15.58 -19.25 -4.25
N ALA A 184 15.01 -18.61 -5.28
CA ALA A 184 14.58 -19.27 -6.50
C ALA A 184 15.70 -19.55 -7.52
N VAL A 185 16.81 -18.79 -7.49
CA VAL A 185 17.95 -18.96 -8.41
C VAL A 185 19.04 -19.80 -7.73
N ALA A 186 19.12 -21.08 -8.06
CA ALA A 186 20.04 -22.01 -7.39
C ALA A 186 21.53 -21.70 -7.61
N ASP A 187 21.91 -21.28 -8.83
CA ASP A 187 23.30 -20.97 -9.21
C ASP A 187 23.74 -19.61 -8.62
N PRO A 188 24.78 -19.56 -7.75
CA PRO A 188 25.25 -18.32 -7.13
C PRO A 188 25.73 -17.25 -8.12
N ALA A 189 26.39 -17.63 -9.22
CA ALA A 189 26.91 -16.70 -10.21
C ALA A 189 25.77 -16.04 -11.00
N LYS A 190 24.77 -16.84 -11.38
CA LYS A 190 23.53 -16.32 -11.99
C LYS A 190 22.72 -15.49 -11.02
N ARG A 191 22.63 -15.90 -9.75
CA ARG A 191 21.92 -15.18 -8.69
C ARG A 191 22.49 -13.78 -8.49
N ALA A 192 23.81 -13.64 -8.36
CA ALA A 192 24.44 -12.33 -8.24
C ALA A 192 24.17 -11.47 -9.48
N LYS A 193 24.34 -12.02 -10.69
CA LYS A 193 24.09 -11.28 -11.93
C LYS A 193 22.63 -10.82 -12.06
N LEU A 194 21.67 -11.70 -11.76
CA LEU A 194 20.25 -11.44 -11.93
C LEU A 194 19.68 -10.65 -10.75
N CYS A 195 19.72 -11.21 -9.55
CA CYS A 195 19.03 -10.67 -8.39
C CYS A 195 19.66 -9.36 -7.92
N ASP A 196 20.99 -9.22 -7.99
CA ASP A 196 21.64 -7.98 -7.54
C ASP A 196 21.30 -6.78 -8.45
N THR A 197 21.04 -7.05 -9.73
CA THR A 197 20.77 -6.00 -10.73
C THR A 197 19.28 -5.86 -11.04
N MET A 198 18.42 -6.77 -10.58
CA MET A 198 17.01 -6.83 -10.96
C MET A 198 16.26 -5.55 -10.59
N ALA A 199 16.40 -5.08 -9.35
CA ALA A 199 15.76 -3.85 -8.90
C ALA A 199 16.22 -2.63 -9.72
N GLN A 200 17.53 -2.51 -9.97
CA GLN A 200 18.08 -1.45 -10.82
C GLN A 200 17.50 -1.50 -12.24
N ARG A 201 17.34 -2.69 -12.83
CA ARG A 201 16.76 -2.84 -14.17
C ARG A 201 15.26 -2.51 -14.21
N ILE A 202 14.53 -2.82 -13.14
CA ILE A 202 13.09 -2.53 -13.03
C ILE A 202 12.86 -1.02 -12.89
N PHE A 203 13.57 -0.37 -11.96
CA PHE A 203 13.33 1.03 -11.58
C PHE A 203 14.19 2.05 -12.32
N GLY A 204 15.29 1.62 -12.95
CA GLY A 204 16.26 2.51 -13.58
C GLY A 204 17.07 3.35 -12.59
N ILE A 205 17.18 2.91 -11.32
CA ILE A 205 17.95 3.63 -10.28
C ILE A 205 19.26 2.89 -10.02
N PRO A 206 20.43 3.51 -10.25
CA PRO A 206 21.71 2.89 -9.93
C PRO A 206 21.95 2.78 -8.41
N GLY A 207 22.77 1.82 -8.01
CA GLY A 207 23.21 1.68 -6.61
C GLY A 207 22.18 1.01 -5.68
N PHE A 208 21.22 0.28 -6.23
CA PHE A 208 20.27 -0.49 -5.45
C PHE A 208 20.99 -1.56 -4.61
N ILE A 209 20.69 -1.62 -3.30
CA ILE A 209 21.23 -2.66 -2.42
C ILE A 209 20.22 -3.81 -2.39
N PRO A 210 20.57 -5.03 -2.78
CA PRO A 210 19.55 -6.07 -2.99
C PRO A 210 18.79 -6.49 -1.74
N SER A 211 19.39 -6.33 -0.54
CA SER A 211 18.74 -6.60 0.74
C SER A 211 17.57 -5.65 1.07
N PHE A 212 17.39 -4.59 0.28
CA PHE A 212 16.35 -3.58 0.50
C PHE A 212 14.98 -3.98 -0.05
N LEU A 213 14.93 -4.97 -0.94
CA LEU A 213 13.70 -5.32 -1.62
C LEU A 213 13.64 -6.80 -1.96
N ASN A 214 12.66 -7.48 -1.38
CA ASN A 214 12.36 -8.86 -1.74
C ASN A 214 11.56 -8.88 -3.03
N ILE A 215 12.15 -9.37 -4.11
CA ILE A 215 11.48 -9.56 -5.39
C ILE A 215 11.08 -11.03 -5.49
N TYR A 216 9.78 -11.30 -5.55
CA TYR A 216 9.27 -12.66 -5.73
C TYR A 216 9.49 -13.15 -7.16
N TYR A 217 10.09 -14.32 -7.30
CA TYR A 217 10.56 -14.81 -8.59
C TYR A 217 10.35 -16.33 -8.70
N PRO A 218 9.76 -16.84 -9.80
CA PRO A 218 9.51 -18.28 -9.97
C PRO A 218 10.80 -19.02 -10.41
N SER A 219 11.09 -20.15 -9.77
CA SER A 219 12.31 -20.92 -10.07
C SER A 219 12.31 -21.48 -11.50
N SER A 220 13.49 -21.86 -12.01
CA SER A 220 13.64 -22.44 -13.37
C SER A 220 13.00 -23.82 -13.53
N THR A 221 12.80 -24.54 -12.42
CA THR A 221 12.10 -25.82 -12.38
C THR A 221 10.58 -25.68 -12.42
N GLU A 222 10.04 -24.47 -12.28
CA GLU A 222 8.60 -24.20 -12.21
C GLU A 222 8.06 -23.58 -13.50
N GLY A 223 8.23 -24.28 -14.62
CA GLY A 223 7.75 -23.83 -15.94
C GLY A 223 6.26 -23.45 -15.96
N ASP A 224 5.44 -24.16 -15.18
CA ASP A 224 4.01 -23.85 -15.03
C ASP A 224 3.77 -22.56 -14.23
N ALA A 225 4.56 -22.29 -13.18
CA ALA A 225 4.44 -21.04 -12.42
C ALA A 225 4.87 -19.84 -13.27
N ARG A 226 5.96 -19.97 -14.04
CA ARG A 226 6.41 -18.98 -15.03
C ARG A 226 5.34 -18.68 -16.07
N ARG A 227 4.69 -19.72 -16.59
CA ARG A 227 3.57 -19.58 -17.53
C ARG A 227 2.39 -18.86 -16.89
N GLN A 228 1.96 -19.29 -15.70
CA GLN A 228 0.83 -18.68 -14.99
C GLN A 228 1.08 -17.19 -14.69
N LEU A 229 2.30 -16.85 -14.28
CA LEU A 229 2.71 -15.47 -14.05
C LEU A 229 2.60 -14.60 -15.32
N LEU A 230 3.11 -15.09 -16.45
CA LEU A 230 3.03 -14.36 -17.71
C LEU A 230 1.61 -14.28 -18.25
N ALA A 231 0.80 -15.33 -18.07
CA ALA A 231 -0.63 -15.30 -18.37
C ALA A 231 -1.35 -14.23 -17.54
N TYR A 232 -1.05 -14.15 -16.25
CA TYR A 232 -1.57 -13.11 -15.37
C TYR A 232 -1.19 -11.71 -15.85
N PHE A 233 0.07 -11.49 -16.26
CA PHE A 233 0.47 -10.19 -16.83
C PHE A 233 -0.29 -9.86 -18.11
N ILE A 234 -0.43 -10.82 -19.03
CA ILE A 234 -1.23 -10.65 -20.25
C ILE A 234 -2.66 -10.22 -19.88
N ASP A 235 -3.29 -10.89 -18.92
CA ASP A 235 -4.65 -10.57 -18.49
C ASP A 235 -4.77 -9.26 -17.69
N SER A 236 -3.72 -8.85 -16.98
CA SER A 236 -3.65 -7.55 -16.29
C SER A 236 -3.49 -6.38 -17.26
N MET A 237 -2.78 -6.61 -18.37
CA MET A 237 -2.46 -5.62 -19.39
C MET A 237 -3.54 -5.50 -20.47
N ARG A 238 -4.53 -6.41 -20.47
CA ARG A 238 -5.72 -6.29 -21.32
C ARG A 238 -6.56 -5.11 -20.88
N GLU A 239 -7.22 -4.49 -21.85
CA GLU A 239 -8.10 -3.36 -21.59
C GLU A 239 -9.22 -3.79 -20.64
N ARG A 240 -9.25 -3.18 -19.45
CA ARG A 240 -10.34 -3.31 -18.49
C ARG A 240 -11.07 -1.98 -18.44
N LYS A 241 -12.38 -2.03 -18.56
CA LYS A 241 -13.22 -0.86 -18.28
C LYS A 241 -13.19 -0.64 -16.76
N ILE A 242 -12.60 0.45 -16.32
CA ILE A 242 -12.56 0.83 -14.89
C ILE A 242 -13.58 1.97 -14.68
N ASP A 243 -14.47 1.80 -13.72
CA ASP A 243 -15.56 2.74 -13.42
C ASP A 243 -15.05 4.08 -12.91
N PRO A 244 -15.48 5.23 -13.48
CA PRO A 244 -14.96 6.56 -13.15
C PRO A 244 -14.78 6.81 -11.65
N TYR A 245 -13.84 7.66 -11.28
CA TYR A 245 -13.67 8.03 -9.88
C TYR A 245 -14.96 8.65 -9.32
N GLY A 246 -15.30 8.31 -8.08
CA GLY A 246 -16.51 8.82 -7.42
C GLY A 246 -16.40 10.29 -7.02
N SER A 247 -15.18 10.81 -6.85
CA SER A 247 -14.93 12.23 -6.56
C SER A 247 -13.53 12.68 -7.00
N CYS A 248 -13.32 13.99 -7.11
CA CYS A 248 -12.00 14.56 -7.41
C CYS A 248 -10.99 14.29 -6.29
N ALA A 249 -11.45 14.23 -5.04
CA ALA A 249 -10.60 13.92 -3.89
C ALA A 249 -10.14 12.44 -3.91
N GLU A 250 -11.04 11.52 -4.25
CA GLU A 250 -10.70 10.11 -4.47
C GLU A 250 -9.67 9.97 -5.59
N MET A 251 -9.87 10.66 -6.71
CA MET A 251 -8.94 10.67 -7.83
C MET A 251 -7.54 11.15 -7.41
N VAL A 252 -7.45 12.27 -6.69
CA VAL A 252 -6.14 12.80 -6.24
C VAL A 252 -5.44 11.83 -5.28
N ARG A 253 -6.17 11.19 -4.38
CA ARG A 253 -5.60 10.20 -3.45
C ARG A 253 -5.02 8.98 -4.16
N ASP A 254 -5.66 8.51 -5.23
CA ASP A 254 -5.16 7.38 -6.03
C ASP A 254 -4.00 7.77 -6.95
N LEU A 255 -4.06 8.95 -7.56
CA LEU A 255 -3.04 9.41 -8.52
C LEU A 255 -1.77 9.94 -7.84
N PHE A 256 -1.92 10.56 -6.67
CA PHE A 256 -0.84 11.24 -5.96
C PHE A 256 -0.74 10.85 -4.46
N PRO A 257 -0.72 9.55 -4.11
CA PRO A 257 -0.79 9.11 -2.71
C PRO A 257 0.33 9.67 -1.82
N MET A 258 1.55 9.82 -2.32
CA MET A 258 2.67 10.34 -1.51
C MET A 258 2.57 11.85 -1.28
N HIS A 259 2.02 12.59 -2.25
CA HIS A 259 1.78 14.02 -2.11
C HIS A 259 0.57 14.29 -1.23
N TYR A 260 -0.49 13.50 -1.37
CA TYR A 260 -1.62 13.54 -0.46
C TYR A 260 -1.19 13.25 0.97
N LYS A 261 -0.36 12.22 1.17
CA LYS A 261 0.23 11.90 2.48
C LYS A 261 1.04 13.06 3.06
N PHE A 262 1.87 13.74 2.25
CA PHE A 262 2.57 14.94 2.68
C PHE A 262 1.60 16.03 3.16
N MET A 263 0.56 16.34 2.38
CA MET A 263 -0.43 17.35 2.76
C MET A 263 -1.22 16.96 4.02
N LEU A 264 -1.57 15.69 4.17
CA LEU A 264 -2.26 15.16 5.35
C LEU A 264 -1.40 15.30 6.61
N LEU A 265 -0.11 14.98 6.53
CA LEU A 265 0.81 15.15 7.64
C LEU A 265 0.99 16.63 8.02
N ASP A 266 1.12 17.51 7.04
CA ASP A 266 1.25 18.95 7.26
C ASP A 266 -0.03 19.56 7.87
N TYR A 267 -1.20 19.06 7.46
CA TYR A 267 -2.51 19.53 7.93
C TYR A 267 -2.85 19.04 9.34
N GLU A 268 -2.73 17.73 9.60
CA GLU A 268 -3.11 17.14 10.88
C GLU A 268 -2.03 17.34 11.95
N PHE A 269 -0.76 17.47 11.54
CA PHE A 269 0.40 17.53 12.44
C PHE A 269 1.37 18.66 12.08
N PRO A 270 0.90 19.93 12.08
CA PRO A 270 1.74 21.06 11.77
C PRO A 270 2.87 21.21 12.81
N PRO A 271 4.03 21.77 12.42
CA PRO A 271 5.08 22.14 13.36
C PRO A 271 4.56 23.07 14.48
N PRO A 272 5.13 23.00 15.70
CA PRO A 272 6.33 22.25 16.09
C PRO A 272 6.07 20.81 16.57
N LYS A 273 4.80 20.41 16.71
CA LYS A 273 4.39 19.08 17.19
C LYS A 273 4.87 17.94 16.29
N GLY A 274 4.72 18.14 14.97
CA GLY A 274 5.35 17.33 13.93
C GLY A 274 4.96 15.84 13.95
N GLN A 275 5.69 15.07 13.13
CA GLN A 275 5.42 13.63 12.93
C GLN A 275 5.88 12.75 14.11
N GLU A 276 6.75 13.26 14.97
CA GLU A 276 7.27 12.52 16.14
C GLU A 276 6.17 12.27 17.19
N GLU A 277 5.24 13.21 17.39
CA GLU A 277 4.10 13.04 18.30
C GLU A 277 3.17 11.90 17.83
N ILE A 278 3.03 11.69 16.52
CA ILE A 278 2.26 10.58 15.94
C ILE A 278 2.94 9.25 16.24
N ASP A 279 4.24 9.15 15.92
CA ASP A 279 5.00 7.93 16.15
C ASP A 279 4.95 7.53 17.61
N GLN A 280 5.04 8.51 18.51
CA GLN A 280 4.93 8.30 19.95
C GLN A 280 3.52 7.84 20.36
N THR A 281 2.48 8.52 19.89
CA THR A 281 1.07 8.14 20.18
C THR A 281 0.75 6.75 19.65
N VAL A 282 1.22 6.42 18.46
CA VAL A 282 1.05 5.10 17.84
C VAL A 282 1.81 4.06 18.65
N LEU A 283 3.05 4.34 19.03
CA LEU A 283 3.82 3.43 19.88
C LEU A 283 3.10 3.18 21.21
N GLU A 284 2.53 4.21 21.83
CA GLU A 284 1.72 4.10 23.05
C GLU A 284 0.49 3.21 22.87
N TYR A 285 -0.30 3.44 21.82
CA TYR A 285 -1.47 2.60 21.51
C TYR A 285 -1.08 1.16 21.21
N MET A 286 0.02 0.96 20.49
CA MET A 286 0.49 -0.38 20.16
C MET A 286 1.03 -1.12 21.38
N THR A 287 1.77 -0.43 22.25
CA THR A 287 2.19 -0.97 23.54
C THR A 287 0.98 -1.37 24.39
N ALA A 288 -0.05 -0.52 24.46
CA ALA A 288 -1.29 -0.84 25.17
C ALA A 288 -1.99 -2.08 24.59
N ILE A 289 -2.06 -2.22 23.26
CA ILE A 289 -2.64 -3.43 22.62
C ILE A 289 -1.87 -4.70 23.00
N VAL A 290 -0.53 -4.64 23.01
CA VAL A 290 0.30 -5.78 23.42
C VAL A 290 0.09 -6.11 24.90
N GLU A 291 0.04 -5.09 25.76
CA GLU A 291 -0.21 -5.26 27.19
C GLU A 291 -1.60 -5.85 27.47
N ASP A 292 -2.64 -5.39 26.76
CA ASP A 292 -4.00 -5.93 26.86
C ASP A 292 -4.09 -7.38 26.36
N TYR A 293 -3.38 -7.69 25.26
CA TYR A 293 -3.26 -9.05 24.76
C TYR A 293 -2.58 -9.95 25.79
N GLU A 294 -1.48 -9.51 26.38
CA GLU A 294 -0.79 -10.24 27.45
C GLU A 294 -1.65 -10.42 28.70
N ALA A 295 -2.33 -9.36 29.14
CA ALA A 295 -3.23 -9.38 30.28
C ALA A 295 -4.37 -10.38 30.06
N THR A 296 -4.96 -10.40 28.86
CA THR A 296 -5.97 -11.39 28.47
C THR A 296 -5.46 -12.81 28.64
N TYR A 297 -4.25 -13.11 28.15
CA TYR A 297 -3.68 -14.45 28.23
C TYR A 297 -3.35 -14.89 29.66
N ARG A 298 -3.13 -13.96 30.59
CA ARG A 298 -2.95 -14.31 32.02
C ARG A 298 -4.17 -15.03 32.60
N TRP A 299 -5.37 -14.62 32.19
CA TRP A 299 -6.65 -15.15 32.67
C TRP A 299 -7.13 -16.41 31.95
N LEU A 300 -6.47 -16.80 30.84
CA LEU A 300 -6.82 -18.03 30.14
C LEU A 300 -6.33 -19.27 30.90
N ASN A 301 -7.18 -20.30 30.95
CA ASN A 301 -6.87 -21.60 31.54
C ASN A 301 -6.03 -22.45 30.56
N VAL A 302 -4.81 -22.02 30.29
CA VAL A 302 -3.80 -22.71 29.49
C VAL A 302 -2.48 -22.76 30.28
N SER A 303 -1.58 -23.69 29.95
CA SER A 303 -0.29 -23.81 30.66
C SER A 303 0.58 -22.58 30.47
N ASP A 304 1.43 -22.26 31.45
CA ASP A 304 2.32 -21.09 31.37
C ASP A 304 3.30 -21.18 30.19
N ALA A 305 3.71 -22.39 29.81
CA ALA A 305 4.53 -22.63 28.61
C ALA A 305 3.78 -22.22 27.34
N GLU A 306 2.49 -22.53 27.23
CA GLU A 306 1.67 -22.14 26.08
C GLU A 306 1.37 -20.64 26.08
N LYS A 307 1.11 -20.03 27.25
CA LYS A 307 0.98 -18.57 27.40
C LYS A 307 2.23 -17.86 26.88
N LYS A 308 3.39 -18.29 27.36
CA LYS A 308 4.69 -17.73 26.94
C LYS A 308 4.90 -17.90 25.44
N ARG A 309 4.63 -19.08 24.88
CA ARG A 309 4.75 -19.32 23.44
C ARG A 309 3.89 -18.36 22.61
N GLN A 310 2.64 -18.13 23.00
CA GLN A 310 1.72 -17.24 22.27
C GLN A 310 2.12 -15.76 22.40
N ILE A 311 2.54 -15.33 23.60
CA ILE A 311 3.05 -13.97 23.82
C ILE A 311 4.33 -13.73 23.02
N ASP A 312 5.30 -14.65 23.07
CA ASP A 312 6.55 -14.57 22.31
C ASP A 312 6.27 -14.60 20.81
N TYR A 313 5.30 -15.40 20.35
CA TYR A 313 4.86 -15.43 18.96
C TYR A 313 4.32 -14.06 18.50
N VAL A 314 3.49 -13.41 19.30
CA VAL A 314 2.94 -12.08 18.99
C VAL A 314 4.03 -11.01 19.03
N ARG A 315 4.85 -10.96 20.10
CA ARG A 315 5.97 -10.01 20.21
C ARG A 315 6.97 -10.10 19.06
N ASN A 316 7.33 -11.32 18.65
CA ASN A 316 8.30 -11.52 17.58
C ASN A 316 7.75 -11.26 16.17
N ARG A 317 6.42 -11.19 16.01
CA ARG A 317 5.76 -10.92 14.72
C ARG A 317 5.22 -9.51 14.58
N LEU A 318 4.96 -8.83 15.69
CA LEU A 318 4.57 -7.42 15.66
C LEU A 318 5.77 -6.58 15.23
N LYS A 319 5.73 -6.14 13.97
CA LYS A 319 6.62 -5.11 13.46
C LYS A 319 5.82 -3.82 13.46
N PHE A 320 6.31 -2.82 14.19
CA PHE A 320 5.72 -1.49 14.20
C PHE A 320 6.49 -0.62 13.24
N GLU A 321 5.79 -0.14 12.23
CA GLU A 321 6.34 0.78 11.26
C GLU A 321 6.02 2.20 11.69
N LYS A 322 7.05 3.07 11.69
CA LYS A 322 6.87 4.48 11.97
C LYS A 322 6.09 5.13 10.82
N PHE A 323 5.22 6.06 11.18
CA PHE A 323 4.51 6.88 10.19
C PHE A 323 5.41 8.01 9.70
N SER A 324 6.28 8.51 10.59
CA SER A 324 7.28 9.49 10.21
C SER A 324 8.24 8.91 9.17
N HIS A 325 8.51 9.72 8.16
CA HIS A 325 9.56 9.43 7.20
C HIS A 325 10.23 10.74 6.81
N PRO A 326 11.57 10.87 6.88
CA PRO A 326 12.24 12.16 6.65
C PRO A 326 12.01 12.71 5.23
N ILE A 327 11.56 11.86 4.30
CA ILE A 327 11.14 12.30 2.97
C ILE A 327 9.97 13.28 2.97
N PHE A 328 9.17 13.31 4.05
CA PHE A 328 8.06 14.24 4.22
C PHE A 328 8.48 15.55 4.90
N GLU A 329 9.76 15.73 5.23
CA GLU A 329 10.27 17.07 5.57
C GLU A 329 10.20 17.97 4.34
N LYS A 330 9.72 19.21 4.50
CA LYS A 330 9.37 20.11 3.38
C LYS A 330 10.47 20.26 2.32
N ASP A 331 11.71 20.50 2.74
CA ASP A 331 12.83 20.71 1.82
C ASP A 331 13.22 19.41 1.11
N THR A 332 13.24 18.29 1.85
CA THR A 332 13.48 16.96 1.31
C THR A 332 12.38 16.57 0.33
N PHE A 333 11.10 16.73 0.70
CA PHE A 333 9.95 16.45 -0.14
C PHE A 333 10.04 17.24 -1.45
N THR A 334 10.28 18.54 -1.37
CA THR A 334 10.41 19.41 -2.54
C THR A 334 11.56 18.97 -3.45
N LYS A 335 12.71 18.56 -2.87
CA LYS A 335 13.86 18.07 -3.64
C LYS A 335 13.53 16.82 -4.46
N TYR A 336 12.85 15.82 -3.88
CA TYR A 336 12.61 14.54 -4.55
C TYR A 336 11.32 14.52 -5.37
N PHE A 337 10.26 15.17 -4.90
CA PHE A 337 8.93 15.18 -5.51
C PHE A 337 8.61 16.43 -6.33
N GLY A 338 9.55 17.38 -6.43
CA GLY A 338 9.33 18.64 -7.18
C GLY A 338 9.09 18.47 -8.68
N ASN A 339 9.54 17.36 -9.28
CA ASN A 339 9.40 17.07 -10.71
C ASN A 339 8.20 16.15 -10.95
N LEU A 340 6.99 16.72 -10.96
CA LEU A 340 5.75 16.01 -11.19
C LEU A 340 5.41 15.93 -12.69
N ASP A 341 5.25 14.72 -13.24
CA ASP A 341 4.76 14.54 -14.62
C ASP A 341 3.23 14.43 -14.64
N MET A 342 2.59 15.46 -15.20
CA MET A 342 1.13 15.58 -15.31
C MET A 342 0.57 15.17 -16.68
N SER A 343 1.40 14.67 -17.60
CA SER A 343 0.96 14.33 -18.97
C SER A 343 -0.05 13.17 -19.01
N MET A 344 0.18 12.14 -18.19
CA MET A 344 -0.72 10.99 -18.00
C MET A 344 -0.73 10.58 -16.53
N PRO A 345 -1.39 11.35 -15.64
CA PRO A 345 -1.28 11.19 -14.19
C PRO A 345 -1.46 9.76 -13.68
N TYR A 346 -2.43 9.01 -14.23
CA TYR A 346 -2.65 7.62 -13.84
C TYR A 346 -1.46 6.72 -14.20
N ARG A 347 -0.94 6.82 -15.42
CA ARG A 347 0.21 6.02 -15.85
C ARG A 347 1.49 6.43 -15.12
N ARG A 348 1.62 7.71 -14.82
CA ARG A 348 2.77 8.29 -14.12
C ARG A 348 2.68 8.14 -12.60
N ARG A 349 1.59 7.63 -12.03
CA ARG A 349 1.40 7.59 -10.56
C ARG A 349 2.55 6.91 -9.84
N HIS A 350 3.12 5.81 -10.35
CA HIS A 350 4.25 5.19 -9.68
C HIS A 350 5.55 5.99 -9.82
N GLN A 351 5.77 6.62 -10.97
CA GLN A 351 6.92 7.47 -11.23
C GLN A 351 6.87 8.77 -10.42
N ASN A 352 5.68 9.31 -10.21
CA ASN A 352 5.45 10.51 -9.41
C ASN A 352 5.52 10.24 -7.91
N ASN A 353 5.14 9.04 -7.45
CA ASN A 353 4.99 8.77 -6.02
C ASN A 353 6.10 7.86 -5.45
N TYR A 354 6.40 6.74 -6.10
CA TYR A 354 7.30 5.75 -5.51
C TYR A 354 8.73 5.85 -6.03
N LEU A 355 8.94 6.22 -7.30
CA LEU A 355 10.31 6.40 -7.81
C LEU A 355 11.12 7.43 -7.00
N PRO A 356 10.56 8.59 -6.56
CA PRO A 356 11.28 9.52 -5.71
C PRO A 356 11.61 8.94 -4.33
N LEU A 357 10.68 8.19 -3.73
CA LEU A 357 10.89 7.47 -2.48
C LEU A 357 12.03 6.46 -2.58
N LEU A 358 12.02 5.62 -3.63
CA LEU A 358 13.07 4.66 -3.90
C LEU A 358 14.44 5.37 -4.05
N LYS A 359 14.50 6.46 -4.82
CA LYS A 359 15.73 7.25 -5.01
C LYS A 359 16.26 7.79 -3.69
N TYR A 360 15.41 8.39 -2.88
CA TYR A 360 15.76 8.93 -1.57
C TYR A 360 16.37 7.84 -0.67
N ASN A 361 15.69 6.71 -0.55
CA ASN A 361 16.14 5.62 0.32
C ASN A 361 17.45 4.98 -0.14
N ILE A 362 17.66 4.86 -1.46
CA ILE A 362 18.94 4.38 -2.00
C ILE A 362 20.07 5.39 -1.69
N GLU A 363 19.85 6.68 -1.93
CA GLU A 363 20.83 7.73 -1.64
C GLU A 363 21.21 7.78 -0.15
N LYS A 364 20.21 7.58 0.73
CA LYS A 364 20.39 7.61 2.19
C LYS A 364 20.69 6.24 2.81
N ARG A 365 20.75 5.18 2.02
CA ARG A 365 20.92 3.78 2.47
C ARG A 365 19.91 3.37 3.56
N LEU A 366 18.66 3.79 3.39
CA LEU A 366 17.56 3.48 4.29
C LEU A 366 16.79 2.26 3.79
N ASN A 367 16.33 1.42 4.72
CA ASN A 367 15.47 0.27 4.42
C ASN A 367 13.98 0.59 4.64
N MET A 368 13.51 1.74 4.15
CA MET A 368 12.16 2.29 4.40
C MET A 368 11.42 2.56 3.09
N PHE A 369 11.34 1.55 2.22
CA PHE A 369 10.80 1.69 0.86
C PHE A 369 9.28 1.79 0.77
N TRP A 370 8.60 1.63 1.90
CA TRP A 370 7.17 1.82 2.06
C TRP A 370 6.91 2.85 3.14
N THR A 371 5.76 3.49 3.06
CA THR A 371 5.24 4.29 4.16
C THR A 371 3.78 3.90 4.37
N PRO A 372 3.30 3.72 5.61
CA PRO A 372 1.94 3.25 5.83
C PRO A 372 0.88 4.17 5.23
N PRO A 373 -0.23 3.65 4.69
CA PRO A 373 -1.40 4.49 4.43
C PRO A 373 -1.82 5.14 5.75
N LEU A 374 -1.98 6.47 5.73
CA LEU A 374 -2.36 7.25 6.92
C LEU A 374 -3.86 7.39 7.09
N ASP A 375 -4.62 6.96 6.10
CA ASP A 375 -6.05 7.16 6.03
C ASP A 375 -6.78 5.85 6.12
#